data_AF-A0A955D938-F1
#
_entry.id   AF-A0A955D938-F1
#
_cell.length_a   1.000
_cell.length_b   1.000
_cell.length_c   1.000
_cell.angle_alpha   90.00
_cell.angle_beta   90.00
_cell.angle_gamma   90.00
#
_symmetry.space_group_name_H-M   'P 1'
#
loop_
_entity.id
_entity.type
_entity.pdbx_description
1 polymer ?
#
loop_
_entity_poly.entity_id
_entity_poly.type
_entity_poly.pdbx_seq_one_letter_code
_entity_poly.pdbx_strand_id
1 'polypeptide(L)' 'HALKVDFWDIDEMANKIVAVLKYPPLGRTLVEHGTFEVRRLTWEGAAEKTVETYRRAMG' A
#
# COMPACT_ATOMS: atom_id res chain seq x y z
N HIS A 1 -1.12 -3.77 3.78
CA HIS A 1 0.29 -4.01 4.15
C HIS A 1 0.97 -4.61 2.93
N ALA A 2 2.17 -4.13 2.56
CA ALA A 2 2.82 -4.47 1.29
C ALA A 2 4.29 -4.83 1.50
N LEU A 3 4.80 -5.75 0.68
CA LEU A 3 6.23 -6.08 0.62
C LEU A 3 6.94 -5.00 -0.19
N LYS A 4 7.59 -4.06 0.49
CA LYS A 4 8.40 -3.01 -0.13
C LYS A 4 9.84 -3.52 -0.31
N VAL A 5 10.45 -3.20 -1.44
CA VAL A 5 11.84 -3.51 -1.78
C VAL A 5 12.48 -2.28 -2.40
N ASP A 6 13.80 -2.17 -2.30
CA ASP A 6 14.53 -1.28 -3.18
C ASP A 6 14.35 -1.77 -4.63
N PHE A 7 14.07 -0.85 -5.54
CA PHE A 7 13.89 -1.18 -6.95
C PHE A 7 15.15 -1.81 -7.57
N TRP A 8 16.33 -1.40 -7.10
CA TRP A 8 17.61 -1.89 -7.63
C TRP A 8 18.07 -3.19 -7.00
N ASP A 9 17.48 -3.61 -5.88
CA ASP A 9 17.76 -4.90 -5.25
C ASP A 9 16.86 -6.00 -5.82
N ILE A 10 17.29 -6.53 -6.97
CA ILE A 10 16.56 -7.57 -7.70
C ILE A 10 16.50 -8.89 -6.92
N ASP A 11 17.50 -9.18 -6.09
CA ASP A 11 17.58 -10.42 -5.31
C ASP A 11 16.57 -10.37 -4.16
N GLU A 12 16.46 -9.23 -3.45
CA GLU A 12 15.45 -9.02 -2.43
C GLU A 12 14.03 -9.12 -3.01
N MET A 13 13.80 -8.51 -4.19
CA MET A 13 12.51 -8.61 -4.89
C MET A 13 12.15 -10.06 -5.23
N ALA A 14 13.07 -10.82 -5.83
CA ALA A 14 12.85 -12.21 -6.18
C ALA A 14 12.55 -13.08 -4.94
N ASN A 15 13.31 -12.89 -3.87
CA ASN A 15 13.12 -13.62 -2.62
C ASN A 15 11.73 -13.37 -2.00
N LYS A 16 11.25 -12.11 -2.03
CA LYS A 16 9.93 -11.77 -1.52
C LYS A 16 8.80 -12.34 -2.38
N ILE A 17 8.94 -12.37 -3.71
CA ILE A 17 7.98 -13.03 -4.60
C ILE A 17 7.89 -14.53 -4.27
N VAL A 18 9.04 -15.21 -4.17
CA VAL A 18 9.09 -16.64 -3.85
C VAL A 18 8.50 -16.92 -2.47
N ALA A 19 8.76 -16.07 -1.47
CA ALA A 19 8.18 -16.22 -0.13
C ALA A 19 6.64 -16.18 -0.16
N VAL A 20 6.05 -15.28 -0.94
CA VAL A 20 4.58 -15.19 -1.08
C VAL A 20 4.00 -16.46 -1.71
N LEU A 21 4.67 -17.03 -2.72
CA LEU A 21 4.23 -18.26 -3.37
C LEU A 21 4.41 -19.50 -2.48
N LYS A 22 5.48 -19.53 -1.68
CA LYS A 22 5.82 -20.67 -0.81
C LYS A 22 4.97 -20.71 0.47
N TYR A 23 4.52 -19.57 0.96
CA TYR A 23 3.77 -19.46 2.23
C TYR A 23 2.36 -18.91 2.00
N PRO A 24 1.36 -19.76 1.72
CA PRO A 24 -0.03 -19.34 1.47
C PRO A 24 -0.65 -18.42 2.55
N PRO A 25 -0.38 -18.60 3.86
CA PRO A 25 -0.87 -17.66 4.88
C PRO A 25 -0.36 -16.23 4.68
N LEU A 26 0.89 -16.04 4.28
CA LEU A 26 1.47 -14.72 4.00
C LEU A 26 0.72 -14.04 2.85
N GLY A 27 0.49 -14.77 1.75
CA GLY A 27 -0.27 -14.26 0.61
C GLY A 27 -1.69 -13.85 1.00
N ARG A 28 -2.39 -14.68 1.80
CA ARG A 28 -3.74 -14.39 2.28
C ARG A 28 -3.79 -13.11 3.11
N THR A 29 -2.88 -12.96 4.08
CA THR A 29 -2.80 -11.75 4.91
C THR A 29 -2.53 -10.50 4.06
N LEU A 30 -1.63 -10.57 3.07
CA LEU A 30 -1.36 -9.45 2.17
C LEU A 30 -2.61 -9.03 1.38
N VAL A 31 -3.39 -10.00 0.87
CA VAL A 31 -4.64 -9.73 0.13
C VAL A 31 -5.72 -9.13 1.05
N GLU A 32 -5.92 -9.69 2.23
CA GLU A 32 -6.93 -9.22 3.19
C GLU A 32 -6.65 -7.77 3.61
N HIS A 33 -5.41 -7.47 4.01
CA HIS A 33 -5.02 -6.12 4.41
C HIS A 33 -4.97 -5.15 3.22
N GLY A 34 -4.50 -5.59 2.04
CA GLY A 34 -4.49 -4.76 0.84
C GLY A 34 -5.89 -4.34 0.41
N THR A 35 -6.85 -5.27 0.46
CA THR A 35 -8.27 -4.99 0.16
C THR A 35 -8.85 -3.92 1.08
N PHE A 36 -8.52 -3.98 2.37
CA PHE A 36 -8.97 -3.01 3.36
C PHE A 36 -8.34 -1.62 3.13
N GLU A 37 -7.05 -1.57 2.78
CA GLU A 37 -6.34 -0.32 2.47
C GLU A 37 -6.92 0.36 1.23
N VAL A 38 -7.15 -0.39 0.14
CA VAL A 38 -7.74 0.16 -1.10
C VAL A 38 -9.13 0.74 -0.85
N ARG A 39 -9.97 0.07 -0.06
CA ARG A 39 -11.31 0.59 0.29
C ARG A 39 -11.28 1.93 1.04
N ARG A 40 -10.17 2.25 1.72
CA ARG A 40 -9.99 3.51 2.44
C ARG A 40 -9.41 4.63 1.55
N LEU A 41 -8.90 4.30 0.37
CA LEU A 41 -8.37 5.25 -0.58
C LEU A 41 -9.49 5.66 -1.54
N THR A 42 -10.22 6.72 -1.18
CA THR A 42 -11.32 7.28 -1.99
C THR A 42 -10.93 8.62 -2.58
N TRP A 43 -11.51 8.95 -3.74
CA TRP A 43 -11.31 10.25 -4.39
C TRP A 43 -11.90 11.38 -3.55
N GLU A 44 -13.04 11.13 -2.91
CA GLU A 44 -13.70 12.07 -2.01
C GLU A 44 -12.81 12.43 -0.82
N GLY A 45 -12.21 11.43 -0.18
CA GLY A 45 -11.30 11.64 0.95
C GLY A 45 -10.00 12.35 0.54
N ALA A 46 -9.51 12.11 -0.68
CA ALA A 46 -8.36 12.83 -1.22
C ALA A 46 -8.71 14.31 -1.52
N ALA A 47 -9.88 14.57 -2.10
CA ALA A 47 -10.37 15.91 -2.39
C ALA A 47 -10.59 16.72 -1.12
N GLU A 48 -11.20 16.13 -0.09
CA GLU A 48 -11.43 16.77 1.21
C GLU A 48 -10.10 17.19 1.86
N LYS A 49 -9.12 16.27 1.93
CA LYS A 49 -7.77 16.57 2.44
C LYS A 49 -7.07 17.68 1.67
N THR A 50 -7.25 17.71 0.35
CA THR A 50 -6.65 18.73 -0.51
C THR A 50 -7.22 20.10 -0.16
N VAL A 51 -8.56 20.22 -0.09
CA VAL A 51 -9.24 21.48 0.27
C VAL A 51 -8.87 21.94 1.68
N GLU A 52 -8.82 21.02 2.65
CA GLU A 52 -8.40 21.32 4.03
C GLU A 52 -6.98 21.92 4.07
N THR A 53 -6.05 21.32 3.32
CA THR A 53 -4.66 21.80 3.23
C THR A 53 -4.60 23.23 2.68
N TYR A 54 -5.36 23.53 1.63
CA TYR A 54 -5.44 24.89 1.07
C TYR A 54 -6.06 25.89 2.06
N ARG A 55 -7.14 25.52 2.75
CA ARG A 55 -7.75 26.38 3.77
C ARG A 55 -6.77 26.70 4.90
N ARG A 56 -5.99 25.73 5.35
CA ARG A 56 -4.97 25.92 6.39
C ARG A 56 -3.81 26.80 5.92
N ALA A 57 -3.45 26.75 4.65
CA ALA A 57 -2.37 27.56 4.10
C ALA A 57 -2.78 29.03 3.82
N MET A 58 -4.08 29.27 3.58
CA MET A 58 -4.61 30.61 3.29
C MET A 58 -5.25 31.31 4.50
N GLY A 59 -5.38 30.62 5.64
CA GLY A 59 -5.75 31.20 6.94
C GLY A 59 -4.52 31.43 7.80
#